data_AF-K8A6X9-F1
#
_entry.id   AF-K8A6X9-F1
#
_cell.length_a   1.000
_cell.length_b   1.000
_cell.length_c   1.000
_cell.angle_alpha   90.00
_cell.angle_beta   90.00
_cell.angle_gamma   90.00
#
_symmetry.space_group_name_H-M   'P 1'
#
loop_
_entity.id
_entity.type
_entity.pdbx_description
1 polymer ?
#
loop_
_entity_poly.entity_id
_entity_poly.type
_entity_poly.pdbx_seq_one_letter_code
_entity_poly.pdbx_strand_id
1 'polypeptide(L)'
;MNEFITTKFKALSSEEEAAVNALAEKLAANKPRRIMDESHLTPDQILKIKRACIQGHSAKAIQAAFNVSLAYVLKVKRNHNPQKYQKTPLTLAEKGVMAKQMEADGLSLSKMAELLGINSKMVSLLLTQPSPRYLVEQMLPYDQVLQNLRSARYVENPVYKEGTNKRRVRLIVSEARQQTRQAIIKSR
;
A
#
# COMPACT_ATOMS: atom_id res chain seq x y z
N MET A 1 -45.49 9.86 13.22
CA MET A 1 -44.98 10.74 14.29
C MET A 1 -43.48 10.56 14.32
N ASN A 2 -42.73 11.58 13.91
CA ASN A 2 -41.26 11.53 13.82
C ASN A 2 -40.67 11.97 15.17
N GLU A 3 -40.05 11.04 15.89
CA GLU A 3 -39.25 11.38 17.08
C GLU A 3 -37.94 12.04 16.62
N PHE A 4 -37.88 13.37 16.73
CA PHE A 4 -36.62 14.09 16.64
C PHE A 4 -35.78 13.72 17.85
N ILE A 5 -34.62 13.09 17.63
CA ILE A 5 -33.60 12.86 18.64
C ILE A 5 -33.13 14.23 19.13
N THR A 6 -33.64 14.66 20.29
CA THR A 6 -33.15 15.87 20.96
C THR A 6 -31.82 15.51 21.62
N THR A 7 -30.71 15.93 21.03
CA THR A 7 -29.40 15.85 21.68
C THR A 7 -29.38 16.87 22.83
N LYS A 8 -29.90 16.49 24.00
CA LYS A 8 -29.70 17.22 25.24
C LYS A 8 -28.22 17.13 25.58
N PHE A 9 -27.43 18.11 25.12
CA PHE A 9 -26.04 18.26 25.56
C PHE A 9 -26.08 18.55 27.07
N LYS A 10 -25.51 17.65 27.87
CA LYS A 10 -25.26 17.94 29.28
C LYS A 10 -24.25 19.09 29.29
N ALA A 11 -24.66 20.25 29.81
CA ALA A 11 -23.72 21.36 30.02
C ALA A 11 -22.59 20.85 30.92
N LEU A 12 -21.35 21.09 30.49
CA LEU A 12 -20.17 20.75 31.29
C LEU A 12 -20.26 21.50 32.62
N SER A 13 -19.85 20.85 33.71
CA SER A 13 -19.71 21.57 34.98
C SER A 13 -18.59 22.60 34.85
N SER A 14 -18.59 23.64 35.70
CA SER A 14 -17.52 24.63 35.73
C SER A 14 -16.13 24.02 35.93
N GLU A 15 -16.05 22.89 36.64
CA GLU A 15 -14.81 22.13 36.85
C GLU A 15 -14.36 21.39 35.58
N GLU A 16 -15.30 20.81 34.83
CA GLU A 16 -14.99 20.14 33.56
C GLU A 16 -14.60 21.15 32.48
N GLU A 17 -15.26 22.31 32.42
CA GLU A 17 -14.87 23.41 31.52
C GLU A 17 -13.49 23.96 31.86
N ALA A 18 -13.17 24.15 33.15
CA ALA A 18 -11.85 24.57 33.59
C ALA A 18 -10.77 23.53 33.25
N ALA A 19 -11.08 22.24 33.40
CA ALA A 19 -10.17 21.17 33.02
C ALA A 19 -9.92 21.12 31.51
N VAL A 20 -10.97 21.29 30.70
CA VAL A 20 -10.87 21.36 29.23
C VAL A 20 -10.08 22.60 28.80
N ASN A 21 -10.34 23.75 29.40
CA ASN A 21 -9.62 24.99 29.10
C ASN A 21 -8.13 24.89 29.48
N ALA A 22 -7.81 24.32 30.64
CA ALA A 22 -6.41 24.07 31.03
C ALA A 22 -5.70 23.10 30.08
N LEU A 23 -6.42 22.11 29.54
CA LEU A 23 -5.89 21.17 28.55
C LEU A 23 -5.68 21.86 27.19
N ALA A 24 -6.64 22.69 26.77
CA ALA A 24 -6.58 23.48 25.55
C ALA A 24 -5.42 24.50 25.61
N GLU A 25 -5.22 25.18 26.74
CA GLU A 25 -4.11 26.09 26.97
C GLU A 25 -2.76 25.36 26.94
N LYS A 26 -2.65 24.20 27.57
CA LYS A 26 -1.43 23.36 27.50
C LYS A 26 -1.11 22.92 26.08
N LEU A 27 -2.13 22.61 25.27
CA LEU A 27 -1.97 22.26 23.86
C LEU A 27 -1.62 23.47 22.98
N ALA A 28 -2.21 24.63 23.26
CA ALA A 28 -1.93 25.87 22.53
C ALA A 28 -0.53 26.43 22.84
N ALA A 29 -0.08 26.31 24.09
CA ALA A 29 1.23 26.78 24.54
C ALA A 29 2.37 25.84 24.12
N ASN A 30 2.16 24.52 24.11
CA ASN A 30 3.16 23.58 23.61
C ASN A 30 3.18 23.54 22.09
N LYS A 31 3.98 24.42 21.48
CA LYS A 31 4.36 24.28 20.08
C LYS A 31 4.98 22.89 19.86
N PRO A 32 4.59 22.14 18.81
CA PRO A 32 5.21 20.86 18.51
C PRO A 32 6.73 21.05 18.39
N ARG A 33 7.51 20.37 19.23
CA ARG A 33 8.99 20.43 19.12
C ARG A 33 9.39 19.97 17.72
N ARG A 34 10.26 20.74 17.06
CA ARG A 34 10.85 20.31 15.79
C ARG A 34 11.59 19.00 16.02
N ILE A 35 11.26 18.00 15.22
CA ILE A 35 11.93 16.71 15.23
C ILE A 35 13.33 16.93 14.63
N MET A 36 14.33 17.08 15.47
CA MET A 36 15.73 17.32 15.08
C MET A 36 16.58 16.04 15.08
N ASP A 37 15.99 14.87 15.37
CA ASP A 37 16.77 13.63 15.49
C ASP A 37 17.56 13.29 14.20
N GLU A 38 17.07 13.70 13.02
CA GLU A 38 17.76 13.46 11.74
C GLU A 38 19.14 14.13 11.65
N SER A 39 19.36 15.27 12.29
CA SER A 39 20.66 15.96 12.22
C SER A 39 21.75 15.30 13.06
N HIS A 40 21.38 14.40 13.97
CA HIS A 40 22.31 13.71 14.87
C HIS A 40 22.60 12.26 14.44
N LEU A 41 21.96 11.77 13.37
CA LEU A 41 22.09 10.41 12.90
C LEU A 41 23.03 10.32 11.69
N THR A 42 23.82 9.25 11.63
CA THR A 42 24.59 8.95 10.43
C THR A 42 23.67 8.47 9.29
N PRO A 43 24.08 8.62 8.02
CA PRO A 43 23.30 8.11 6.88
C PRO A 43 22.96 6.62 7.01
N ASP A 44 23.87 5.82 7.56
CA ASP A 44 23.67 4.40 7.80
C ASP A 44 22.62 4.12 8.88
N GLN A 45 22.60 4.89 9.97
CA GLN A 45 21.57 4.77 11.00
C GLN A 45 20.19 5.13 10.44
N ILE A 46 20.10 6.21 9.68
CA ILE A 46 18.84 6.62 9.00
C ILE A 46 18.35 5.49 8.09
N LEU A 47 19.24 4.89 7.32
CA LEU A 47 18.90 3.80 6.40
C LEU A 47 18.49 2.52 7.15
N LYS A 48 19.14 2.17 8.27
CA LYS A 48 18.72 1.06 9.14
C LYS A 48 17.34 1.31 9.77
N ILE A 49 17.06 2.53 10.25
CA ILE A 49 15.75 2.92 10.78
C ILE A 49 14.67 2.79 9.70
N LYS A 50 14.92 3.29 8.48
CA LYS A 50 13.99 3.15 7.35
C LYS A 50 13.71 1.68 7.04
N ARG A 51 14.74 0.84 6.96
CA ARG A 51 14.59 -0.61 6.74
C ARG A 51 13.78 -1.29 7.85
N ALA A 52 14.06 -0.94 9.11
CA ALA A 52 13.32 -1.48 10.25
C ALA A 52 11.83 -1.07 10.21
N CYS A 53 11.54 0.16 9.76
CA CYS A 53 10.17 0.60 9.51
C CYS A 53 9.48 -0.25 8.43
N ILE A 54 10.17 -0.50 7.30
CA ILE A 54 9.66 -1.30 6.18
C ILE A 54 9.41 -2.76 6.58
N GLN A 55 10.27 -3.32 7.42
CA GLN A 55 10.14 -4.69 7.96
C GLN A 55 9.01 -4.84 8.98
N GLY A 56 8.45 -3.73 9.49
CA GLY A 56 7.32 -3.75 10.40
C GLY A 56 7.67 -3.79 11.89
N HIS A 57 8.93 -3.53 12.26
CA HIS A 57 9.33 -3.45 13.68
C HIS A 57 8.54 -2.39 14.44
N SER A 58 8.25 -2.63 15.73
CA SER A 58 7.47 -1.69 16.55
C SER A 58 8.22 -0.36 16.75
N ALA A 59 7.48 0.74 16.88
CA ALA A 59 8.11 2.07 17.02
C ALA A 59 8.95 2.15 18.30
N LYS A 60 8.50 1.52 19.39
CA LYS A 60 9.25 1.41 20.64
C LYS A 60 10.56 0.62 20.49
N ALA A 61 10.55 -0.47 19.74
CA ALA A 61 11.77 -1.25 19.50
C ALA A 61 12.82 -0.45 18.70
N ILE A 62 12.38 0.30 17.68
CA ILE A 62 13.26 1.16 16.89
C ILE A 62 13.80 2.32 17.75
N GLN A 63 12.93 2.96 18.55
CA GLN A 63 13.36 4.00 19.50
C GLN A 63 14.45 3.48 20.44
N ALA A 64 14.25 2.31 21.05
CA ALA A 64 15.21 1.73 21.98
C ALA A 64 16.54 1.35 21.29
N ALA A 65 16.48 0.82 20.06
CA ALA A 65 17.66 0.37 19.34
C ALA A 65 18.55 1.51 18.81
N PHE A 66 17.95 2.66 18.44
CA PHE A 66 18.67 3.77 17.81
C PHE A 66 18.75 5.02 18.69
N ASN A 67 18.17 5.00 19.90
CA ASN A 67 18.10 6.12 20.84
C ASN A 67 17.58 7.43 20.20
N VAL A 68 16.46 7.33 19.49
CA VAL A 68 15.80 8.44 18.77
C VAL A 68 14.43 8.73 19.37
N SER A 69 13.91 9.95 19.17
CA SER A 69 12.56 10.25 19.66
C SER A 69 11.46 9.37 19.03
N LEU A 70 10.44 9.04 19.81
CA LEU A 70 9.28 8.29 19.31
C LEU A 70 8.58 9.05 18.17
N ALA A 71 8.50 10.37 18.27
CA ALA A 71 7.89 11.23 17.26
C ALA A 71 8.61 11.11 15.90
N TYR A 72 9.95 11.04 15.91
CA TYR A 72 10.74 10.78 14.73
C TYR A 72 10.41 9.43 14.09
N VAL A 73 10.44 8.36 14.89
CA VAL A 73 10.15 7.01 14.39
C VAL A 73 8.74 6.94 13.79
N LEU A 74 7.74 7.56 14.43
CA LEU A 74 6.37 7.59 13.90
C LEU A 74 6.27 8.36 12.58
N LYS A 75 6.99 9.49 12.44
CA LYS A 75 7.10 10.22 11.16
C LYS A 75 7.71 9.32 10.07
N VAL A 76 8.82 8.63 10.38
CA VAL A 76 9.49 7.75 9.41
C VAL A 76 8.60 6.55 9.05
N LYS A 77 7.91 5.93 10.01
CA LYS A 77 6.98 4.81 9.78
C LYS A 77 5.77 5.20 8.94
N ARG A 78 5.28 6.44 9.08
CA ARG A 78 4.20 6.95 8.22
C ARG A 78 4.64 6.99 6.76
N ASN A 79 5.87 7.43 6.50
CA ASN A 79 6.41 7.53 5.15
C ASN A 79 6.78 6.15 4.58
N HIS A 80 7.46 5.32 5.40
CA HIS A 80 8.00 4.01 5.04
C HIS A 80 7.12 2.87 5.58
N ASN A 81 5.81 2.95 5.33
CA ASN A 81 4.85 1.95 5.79
C ASN A 81 5.10 0.60 5.09
N PRO A 82 5.24 -0.53 5.82
CA PRO A 82 5.42 -1.87 5.25
C PRO A 82 4.47 -2.21 4.10
N GLN A 83 3.21 -1.79 4.19
CA GLN A 83 2.18 -2.07 3.18
C GLN A 83 2.52 -1.49 1.79
N LYS A 84 3.38 -0.48 1.73
CA LYS A 84 3.84 0.11 0.46
C LYS A 84 4.96 -0.69 -0.20
N TYR A 85 5.73 -1.46 0.57
CA TYR A 85 6.88 -2.23 0.09
C TYR A 85 6.62 -3.73 0.02
N GLN A 86 5.39 -4.16 0.36
CA GLN A 86 5.00 -5.55 0.32
C GLN A 86 4.94 -6.03 -1.13
N LYS A 87 5.72 -7.08 -1.44
CA LYS A 87 5.69 -7.78 -2.73
C LYS A 87 4.57 -8.81 -2.71
N THR A 88 3.36 -8.34 -3.00
CA THR A 88 2.21 -9.23 -3.09
C THR A 88 2.26 -10.04 -4.38
N PRO A 89 1.87 -11.33 -4.35
CA PRO A 89 1.70 -12.11 -5.56
C PRO A 89 0.71 -11.44 -6.52
N LEU A 90 1.03 -11.46 -7.82
CA LEU A 90 0.14 -10.95 -8.85
C LEU A 90 -1.12 -11.79 -8.96
N THR A 91 -2.26 -11.12 -9.00
CA THR A 91 -3.57 -11.69 -9.29
C THR A 91 -3.71 -12.01 -10.78
N LEU A 92 -4.68 -12.87 -11.13
CA LEU A 92 -4.92 -13.24 -12.52
C LEU A 92 -5.28 -12.03 -13.40
N ALA A 93 -5.99 -11.04 -12.85
CA ALA A 93 -6.32 -9.82 -13.58
C ALA A 93 -5.07 -9.00 -13.92
N GLU A 94 -4.16 -8.82 -12.96
CA GLU A 94 -2.87 -8.14 -13.18
C GLU A 94 -2.00 -8.93 -14.16
N LYS A 95 -1.94 -10.26 -14.03
CA LYS A 95 -1.22 -11.13 -14.98
C LYS A 95 -1.81 -11.04 -16.39
N GLY A 96 -3.13 -10.88 -16.53
CA GLY A 96 -3.78 -10.70 -17.83
C GLY A 96 -3.42 -9.37 -18.49
N VAL A 97 -3.31 -8.27 -17.72
CA VAL A 97 -2.80 -6.99 -18.22
C VAL A 97 -1.35 -7.16 -18.70
N MET A 98 -0.50 -7.79 -17.90
CA MET A 98 0.91 -8.03 -18.27
C MET A 98 1.04 -8.96 -19.49
N ALA A 99 0.22 -9.99 -19.61
CA ALA A 99 0.23 -10.91 -20.75
C ALA A 99 -0.03 -10.17 -22.07
N LYS A 100 -0.97 -9.21 -22.10
CA LYS A 100 -1.24 -8.40 -23.29
C LYS A 100 -0.10 -7.44 -23.63
N GLN A 101 0.56 -6.87 -22.63
CA GLN A 101 1.76 -6.06 -22.87
C GLN A 101 2.89 -6.93 -23.47
N MET A 102 3.10 -8.13 -22.93
CA MET A 102 4.06 -9.09 -23.48
C MET A 102 3.70 -9.55 -24.90
N GLU A 103 2.41 -9.65 -25.22
CA GLU A 103 1.94 -10.04 -26.56
C GLU A 103 2.21 -8.93 -27.58
N ALA A 104 1.97 -7.67 -27.18
CA ALA A 104 2.33 -6.51 -27.99
C ALA A 104 3.85 -6.43 -28.25
N ASP A 105 4.67 -6.90 -27.31
CA ASP A 105 6.12 -7.01 -27.45
C ASP A 105 6.58 -8.27 -28.20
N GLY A 106 5.64 -9.13 -28.65
CA GLY A 106 5.93 -10.29 -29.48
C GLY A 106 6.48 -11.52 -28.74
N LEU A 107 6.27 -11.63 -27.41
CA LEU A 107 6.73 -12.79 -26.66
C LEU A 107 5.89 -14.04 -27.01
N SER A 108 6.52 -15.22 -26.95
CA SER A 108 5.82 -16.49 -27.13
C SER A 108 4.98 -16.85 -25.89
N LEU A 109 3.89 -17.60 -26.08
CA LEU A 109 3.04 -18.09 -24.98
C LEU A 109 3.81 -18.86 -23.92
N SER A 110 4.82 -19.64 -24.34
CA SER A 110 5.68 -20.40 -23.43
C SER A 110 6.51 -19.45 -22.55
N LYS A 111 7.07 -18.38 -23.12
CA LYS A 111 7.86 -17.42 -22.36
C LYS A 111 7.01 -16.60 -21.40
N MET A 112 5.82 -16.19 -21.83
CA MET A 112 4.84 -15.52 -20.96
C MET A 112 4.47 -16.39 -19.76
N ALA A 113 4.19 -17.67 -20.00
CA ALA A 113 3.85 -18.66 -18.97
C ALA A 113 4.95 -18.78 -17.90
N GLU A 114 6.21 -18.89 -18.35
CA GLU A 114 7.39 -18.92 -17.48
C GLU A 114 7.51 -17.64 -16.64
N LEU A 115 7.45 -16.47 -17.29
CA LEU A 115 7.66 -15.18 -16.63
C LEU A 115 6.56 -14.85 -15.60
N LEU A 116 5.30 -15.19 -15.93
CA LEU A 116 4.14 -14.96 -15.07
C LEU A 116 3.91 -16.08 -14.06
N GLY A 117 4.65 -17.20 -14.16
CA GLY A 117 4.50 -18.38 -13.31
C GLY A 117 3.11 -19.00 -13.38
N ILE A 118 2.57 -19.17 -14.59
CA ILE A 118 1.26 -19.78 -14.86
C ILE A 118 1.35 -20.74 -16.06
N ASN A 119 0.35 -21.62 -16.22
CA ASN A 119 0.28 -22.53 -17.36
C ASN A 119 0.04 -21.74 -18.68
N SER A 120 0.62 -22.18 -19.80
CA SER A 120 0.40 -21.60 -21.13
C SER A 120 -1.07 -21.58 -21.55
N LYS A 121 -1.87 -22.60 -21.17
CA LYS A 121 -3.34 -22.61 -21.39
C LYS A 121 -4.05 -21.49 -20.63
N MET A 122 -3.52 -21.11 -19.47
CA MET A 122 -4.07 -19.98 -18.70
C MET A 122 -3.67 -18.65 -19.34
N VAL A 123 -2.45 -18.55 -19.88
CA VAL A 123 -2.03 -17.37 -20.66
C VAL A 123 -2.98 -17.16 -21.84
N SER A 124 -3.24 -18.21 -22.63
CA SER A 124 -4.18 -18.10 -23.77
C SER A 124 -5.59 -17.69 -23.33
N LEU A 125 -6.07 -18.19 -22.19
CA LEU A 125 -7.36 -17.77 -21.62
C LEU A 125 -7.35 -16.30 -21.18
N LEU A 126 -6.26 -15.81 -20.60
CA LEU A 126 -6.15 -14.42 -20.15
C LEU A 126 -6.06 -13.43 -21.32
N LEU A 127 -5.45 -13.82 -22.43
CA LEU A 127 -5.36 -12.99 -23.64
C LEU A 127 -6.74 -12.76 -24.28
N THR A 128 -7.65 -13.75 -24.22
CA THR A 128 -9.01 -13.60 -24.76
C THR A 128 -9.92 -12.73 -23.88
N GLN A 129 -9.59 -12.55 -22.60
CA GLN A 129 -10.39 -11.75 -21.68
C GLN A 129 -10.05 -10.26 -21.80
N PRO A 130 -11.04 -9.34 -21.86
CA PRO A 130 -10.77 -7.91 -21.85
C PRO A 130 -10.11 -7.49 -20.53
N SER A 131 -9.12 -6.59 -20.62
CA SER A 131 -8.40 -6.11 -19.44
C SER A 131 -9.11 -4.86 -18.92
N PRO A 132 -9.33 -4.72 -17.60
CA PRO A 132 -9.96 -3.52 -17.06
C PRO A 132 -9.11 -2.28 -17.38
N ARG A 133 -9.71 -1.29 -18.05
CA ARG A 133 -9.02 -0.07 -18.51
C ARG A 133 -8.22 0.63 -17.42
N TYR A 134 -8.83 0.76 -16.22
CA TYR A 134 -8.16 1.39 -15.09
C TYR A 134 -6.90 0.63 -14.64
N LEU A 135 -6.87 -0.70 -14.72
CA LEU A 135 -5.66 -1.46 -14.40
C LEU A 135 -4.57 -1.23 -15.45
N VAL A 136 -4.94 -1.23 -16.73
CA VAL A 136 -4.00 -0.96 -17.85
C VAL A 136 -3.33 0.41 -17.69
N GLU A 137 -4.09 1.45 -17.34
CA GLU A 137 -3.59 2.81 -17.17
C GLU A 137 -2.67 2.98 -15.94
N GLN A 138 -2.95 2.22 -14.87
CA GLN A 138 -2.32 2.41 -13.56
C GLN A 138 -1.17 1.44 -13.27
N MET A 139 -1.11 0.30 -13.93
CA MET A 139 0.00 -0.63 -13.79
C MET A 139 1.27 -0.10 -14.45
N LEU A 140 2.40 -0.47 -13.88
CA LEU A 140 3.71 -0.27 -14.50
C LEU A 140 3.91 -1.25 -15.68
N PRO A 141 4.84 -0.96 -16.61
CA PRO A 141 5.27 -1.90 -17.64
C PRO A 141 5.69 -3.26 -17.06
N TYR A 142 5.36 -4.36 -17.77
CA TYR A 142 5.54 -5.72 -17.22
C TYR A 142 6.99 -6.05 -16.86
N ASP A 143 7.96 -5.56 -17.63
CA ASP A 143 9.39 -5.71 -17.42
C ASP A 143 9.81 -5.08 -16.08
N GLN A 144 9.35 -3.86 -15.83
CA GLN A 144 9.58 -3.14 -14.58
C GLN A 144 8.90 -3.85 -13.41
N VAL A 145 7.66 -4.32 -13.58
CA VAL A 145 6.94 -5.08 -12.54
C VAL A 145 7.70 -6.35 -12.17
N LEU A 146 8.14 -7.14 -13.15
CA LEU A 146 8.89 -8.37 -12.91
C LEU A 146 10.23 -8.08 -12.22
N GLN A 147 10.95 -7.04 -12.64
CA GLN A 147 12.19 -6.61 -12.01
C GLN A 147 11.96 -6.21 -10.54
N ASN A 148 10.92 -5.41 -10.27
CA ASN A 148 10.58 -4.94 -8.93
C ASN A 148 10.20 -6.10 -7.99
N LEU A 149 9.40 -7.04 -8.48
CA LEU A 149 8.98 -8.20 -7.70
C LEU A 149 10.12 -9.18 -7.44
N ARG A 150 11.07 -9.33 -8.38
CA ARG A 150 12.24 -10.22 -8.25
C ARG A 150 13.43 -9.58 -7.52
N SER A 151 13.45 -8.26 -7.38
CA SER A 151 14.52 -7.54 -6.70
C SER A 151 14.70 -8.04 -5.26
N ALA A 152 15.94 -8.09 -4.76
CA ALA A 152 16.17 -8.32 -3.32
C ALA A 152 15.85 -7.06 -2.47
N ARG A 153 15.82 -5.87 -3.10
CA ARG A 153 15.62 -4.59 -2.41
C ARG A 153 14.14 -4.34 -2.12
N TYR A 154 13.88 -3.48 -1.14
CA TYR A 154 12.54 -2.95 -0.89
C TYR A 154 12.20 -1.91 -1.96
N VAL A 155 11.22 -2.22 -2.80
CA VAL A 155 10.71 -1.31 -3.83
C VAL A 155 9.34 -0.84 -3.41
N GLU A 156 9.13 0.47 -3.38
CA GLU A 156 7.82 1.06 -3.10
C GLU A 156 6.88 0.81 -4.28
N ASN A 157 5.65 0.35 -4.00
CA ASN A 157 4.59 0.11 -4.98
C ASN A 157 5.07 -0.66 -6.23
N PRO A 158 5.53 -1.92 -6.10
CA PRO A 158 6.25 -2.63 -7.17
C PRO A 158 5.44 -2.87 -8.46
N VAL A 159 4.10 -2.74 -8.40
CA VAL A 159 3.17 -3.08 -9.50
C VAL A 159 2.48 -1.85 -10.11
N TYR A 160 2.29 -0.78 -9.33
CA TYR A 160 1.40 0.33 -9.68
C TYR A 160 2.14 1.65 -9.66
N LYS A 161 1.69 2.58 -10.50
CA LYS A 161 2.16 3.97 -10.52
C LYS A 161 1.90 4.66 -9.18
N GLU A 162 2.66 5.72 -8.90
CA GLU A 162 2.40 6.56 -7.73
C GLU A 162 1.03 7.22 -7.82
N GLY A 163 0.33 7.35 -6.70
CA GLY A 163 -1.02 7.94 -6.64
C GLY A 163 -2.16 7.00 -7.05
N THR A 164 -1.89 5.76 -7.48
CA THR A 164 -2.95 4.80 -7.81
C THR A 164 -3.87 4.52 -6.60
N ASN A 165 -5.18 4.62 -6.82
CA ASN A 165 -6.18 4.34 -5.79
C ASN A 165 -6.32 2.82 -5.58
N LYS A 166 -5.58 2.29 -4.60
CA LYS A 166 -5.58 0.86 -4.26
C LYS A 166 -6.94 0.31 -3.84
N ARG A 167 -7.87 1.13 -3.32
CA ARG A 167 -9.23 0.67 -2.99
C ARG A 167 -10.02 0.35 -4.25
N ARG A 168 -9.95 1.24 -5.25
CA ARG A 168 -10.58 1.02 -6.57
C ARG A 168 -9.99 -0.20 -7.26
N VAL A 169 -8.67 -0.35 -7.22
CA VAL A 169 -7.98 -1.55 -7.74
C VAL A 169 -8.53 -2.83 -7.12
N ARG A 170 -8.70 -2.88 -5.79
CA ARG A 170 -9.24 -4.08 -5.11
C ARG A 170 -10.64 -4.46 -5.59
N LEU A 171 -11.52 -3.48 -5.82
CA LEU A 171 -12.87 -3.72 -6.34
C LEU A 171 -12.82 -4.33 -7.74
N ILE A 172 -12.05 -3.72 -8.64
CA ILE A 172 -11.90 -4.20 -10.02
C ILE A 172 -11.28 -5.60 -10.07
N VAL A 173 -10.25 -5.86 -9.26
CA VAL A 173 -9.62 -7.18 -9.18
C VAL A 173 -10.59 -8.22 -8.63
N SER A 174 -11.45 -7.85 -7.68
CA SER A 174 -12.48 -8.74 -7.15
C SER A 174 -13.51 -9.13 -8.22
N GLU A 175 -14.00 -8.16 -8.99
CA GLU A 175 -14.92 -8.37 -10.11
C GLU A 175 -14.28 -9.24 -11.20
N ALA A 176 -13.05 -8.89 -11.63
CA ALA A 176 -12.31 -9.66 -12.62
C ALA A 176 -12.08 -11.10 -12.16
N ARG A 177 -11.79 -11.32 -10.87
CA ARG A 177 -11.64 -12.68 -10.31
C ARG A 177 -12.92 -13.49 -10.42
N GLN A 178 -14.10 -12.88 -10.24
CA GLN A 178 -15.38 -13.56 -10.41
C GLN A 178 -15.60 -13.96 -11.87
N GLN A 179 -15.32 -13.06 -12.81
CA GLN A 179 -15.44 -13.31 -14.25
C GLN A 179 -14.50 -14.43 -14.71
N THR A 180 -13.22 -14.38 -14.33
CA THR A 180 -12.25 -15.42 -14.70
C THR A 180 -12.64 -16.78 -14.12
N ARG A 181 -13.17 -16.83 -12.89
CA ARG A 181 -13.70 -18.08 -12.32
C ARG A 181 -14.85 -18.67 -13.14
N GLN A 182 -15.81 -17.83 -13.55
CA GLN A 182 -16.91 -18.30 -14.40
C GLN A 182 -16.42 -18.83 -15.75
N ALA A 183 -15.44 -18.17 -16.36
CA ALA A 183 -14.84 -18.64 -17.62
C ALA A 183 -14.14 -20.00 -17.45
N ILE A 184 -13.40 -20.18 -16.36
CA ILE A 184 -12.74 -21.46 -16.04
C ILE A 184 -13.78 -22.58 -15.87
N ILE A 185 -14.88 -22.31 -15.14
CA ILE A 185 -15.96 -23.29 -14.94
C ILE A 185 -16.60 -23.68 -16.28
N LYS A 186 -16.88 -22.71 -17.17
CA LYS A 186 -17.45 -22.98 -18.49
C LYS A 186 -16.51 -23.73 -19.45
N SER A 187 -15.21 -23.67 -19.20
CA SER A 187 -14.18 -24.35 -20.02
C SER A 187 -13.85 -25.77 -19.57
N ARG A 188 -14.42 -26.20 -18.43
CA ARG A 188 -14.36 -27.60 -17.96
C ARG A 188 -15.54 -28.37 -18.51
#